data_AF-A0A4S1CBE7-F1
#
_entry.id   AF-A0A4S1CBE7-F1
#
_cell.length_a   1.000
_cell.length_b   1.000
_cell.length_c   1.000
_cell.angle_alpha   90.00
_cell.angle_beta   90.00
_cell.angle_gamma   90.00
#
_symmetry.space_group_name_H-M   'P 1'
#
loop_
_entity.id
_entity.type
_entity.pdbx_description
1 polymer ?
#
loop_
_entity_poly.entity_id
_entity_poly.type
_entity_poly.pdbx_seq_one_letter_code
_entity_poly.pdbx_strand_id
1 'polypeptide(L)'
;MTNELRDERLRELAESNYVMLKHTYCSMRQLKDLVDRLHERYLEQGTTLEMDTVSALKLTADGAFEELERYLRPECDPDSADDTARAE
;
A
#
# COMPACT_ATOMS: atom_id res chain seq x y z
N MET A 1 -6.69 -36.05 6.10
CA MET A 1 -7.05 -34.63 5.88
C MET A 1 -7.69 -34.53 4.51
N THR A 2 -9.01 -34.35 4.46
CA THR A 2 -9.80 -34.28 3.23
C THR A 2 -9.41 -33.04 2.41
N ASN A 3 -9.65 -33.06 1.09
CA ASN A 3 -9.33 -31.92 0.23
C ASN A 3 -10.13 -30.66 0.64
N GLU A 4 -11.37 -30.84 1.09
CA GLU A 4 -12.22 -29.75 1.59
C GLU A 4 -11.60 -28.98 2.77
N LEU A 5 -10.98 -29.67 3.73
CA LEU A 5 -10.27 -29.04 4.86
C LEU A 5 -9.00 -28.29 4.42
N ARG A 6 -8.41 -28.65 3.28
CA ARG A 6 -7.27 -27.93 2.71
C ARG A 6 -7.75 -26.67 1.98
N ASP A 7 -8.82 -26.77 1.21
CA ASP A 7 -9.38 -25.66 0.45
C ASP A 7 -9.95 -24.58 1.38
N GLU A 8 -10.59 -24.98 2.48
CA GLU A 8 -11.09 -24.05 3.51
C GLU A 8 -9.95 -23.28 4.18
N ARG A 9 -8.86 -23.96 4.55
CA ARG A 9 -7.66 -23.31 5.10
C ARG A 9 -6.98 -22.36 4.10
N LEU A 10 -6.95 -22.73 2.82
CA LEU A 10 -6.41 -21.86 1.78
C LEU A 10 -7.24 -20.57 1.65
N ARG A 11 -8.58 -20.68 1.75
CA ARG A 11 -9.47 -19.52 1.74
C ARG A 11 -9.26 -18.61 2.95
N GLU A 12 -9.20 -19.17 4.15
CA GLU A 12 -8.94 -18.39 5.38
C GLU A 12 -7.59 -17.66 5.32
N LEU A 13 -6.55 -18.32 4.78
CA LEU A 13 -5.24 -17.71 4.56
C LEU A 13 -5.31 -16.57 3.54
N ALA A 14 -6.02 -16.77 2.43
CA ALA A 14 -6.21 -15.74 1.40
C ALA A 14 -6.95 -14.51 1.97
N GLU A 15 -8.04 -14.71 2.71
CA GLU A 15 -8.80 -13.63 3.35
C GLU A 15 -7.95 -12.87 4.39
N SER A 16 -7.20 -13.59 5.22
CA SER A 16 -6.29 -12.99 6.20
C SER A 16 -5.20 -12.14 5.51
N ASN A 17 -4.59 -12.67 4.46
CA ASN A 17 -3.57 -11.96 3.68
C ASN A 17 -4.15 -10.72 3.00
N TYR A 18 -5.37 -10.82 2.44
CA TYR A 18 -6.05 -9.68 1.82
C TYR A 18 -6.35 -8.57 2.83
N VAL A 19 -6.86 -8.91 4.02
CA VAL A 19 -7.10 -7.92 5.09
C VAL A 19 -5.80 -7.23 5.52
N MET A 20 -4.71 -7.99 5.66
CA MET A 20 -3.40 -7.45 5.98
C MET A 20 -2.89 -6.50 4.89
N LEU A 21 -3.05 -6.89 3.62
CA LEU A 21 -2.66 -6.09 2.47
C LEU A 21 -3.46 -4.80 2.39
N LYS A 22 -4.79 -4.86 2.57
CA LYS A 22 -5.68 -3.71 2.63
C LYS A 22 -5.29 -2.74 3.76
N HIS A 23 -4.99 -3.27 4.94
CA HIS A 23 -4.53 -2.45 6.06
C HIS A 23 -3.21 -1.74 5.72
N THR A 24 -2.26 -2.48 5.16
CA THR A 24 -0.94 -1.96 4.75
C THR A 24 -1.08 -0.86 3.70
N TYR A 25 -1.95 -1.05 2.71
CA TYR A 25 -2.27 -0.05 1.70
C TYR A 25 -2.82 1.25 2.31
N CYS A 26 -3.81 1.13 3.21
CA CYS A 26 -4.35 2.28 3.92
C CYS A 26 -3.28 3.02 4.74
N SER A 27 -2.42 2.30 5.47
CA SER A 27 -1.34 2.90 6.25
C SER A 27 -0.30 3.61 5.36
N MET A 28 0.08 3.00 4.23
CA MET A 28 1.03 3.61 3.29
C MET A 28 0.47 4.86 2.64
N ARG A 29 -0.82 4.85 2.26
CA ARG A 29 -1.50 6.05 1.76
C ARG A 29 -1.50 7.18 2.79
N GLN A 30 -1.83 6.88 4.04
CA GLN A 30 -1.83 7.87 5.11
C GLN A 30 -0.44 8.46 5.37
N LEU A 31 0.60 7.62 5.33
CA LEU A 31 1.99 8.06 5.47
C LEU A 31 2.39 8.98 4.32
N LYS A 32 2.10 8.59 3.07
CA LYS A 32 2.36 9.40 1.88
C LYS A 32 1.69 10.77 1.99
N ASP A 33 0.39 10.80 2.29
CA ASP A 33 -0.38 12.04 2.45
C ASP A 33 0.21 12.94 3.56
N LEU A 34 0.73 12.37 4.64
CA LEU A 34 1.35 13.12 5.72
C LEU A 34 2.69 13.73 5.29
N VAL A 35 3.52 12.95 4.59
CA VAL A 35 4.82 13.40 4.09
C VAL A 35 4.64 14.47 3.01
N ASP A 36 3.64 14.34 2.14
CA ASP A 36 3.30 15.36 1.13
C ASP A 36 2.93 16.69 1.78
N ARG A 37 2.01 16.68 2.76
CA ARG A 37 1.64 17.89 3.50
C ARG A 37 2.80 18.51 4.27
N LEU A 38 3.70 17.68 4.80
CA LEU A 38 4.90 18.16 5.49
C LEU A 38 5.84 18.86 4.51
N HIS A 39 6.10 18.23 3.36
CA HIS A 39 6.93 18.78 2.30
C HIS A 39 6.39 20.11 1.78
N GLU A 40 5.09 20.19 1.46
CA GLU A 40 4.42 21.42 1.03
C GLU A 40 4.58 22.55 2.06
N ARG A 41 4.35 22.26 3.34
CA ARG A 41 4.50 23.25 4.41
C ARG A 41 5.93 23.78 4.52
N TYR A 42 6.93 22.91 4.36
CA TYR A 42 8.34 23.33 4.38
C TYR A 42 8.68 24.23 3.19
N LEU A 43 8.11 23.94 2.01
CA LEU A 43 8.28 24.79 0.82
C LEU A 43 7.66 26.17 1.03
N GLU A 44 6.44 26.23 1.59
CA GLU A 44 5.74 27.48 1.88
C GLU A 44 6.47 28.35 2.91
N GLN A 45 7.08 27.72 3.93
CA GLN A 45 7.81 28.42 4.99
C GLN A 45 9.22 28.85 4.60
N GLY A 46 9.75 28.33 3.48
CA GLY A 46 11.15 28.54 3.09
C GLY A 46 12.15 27.87 4.03
N THR A 47 11.71 26.88 4.81
CA THR A 47 12.54 26.17 5.79
C THR A 47 13.41 25.15 5.08
N THR A 48 14.71 25.42 4.96
CA THR A 48 15.65 24.55 4.21
C THR A 48 16.39 23.53 5.07
N LEU A 49 16.44 23.71 6.40
CA LEU A 49 17.32 22.95 7.29
C LEU A 49 17.05 21.43 7.29
N GLU A 50 15.79 21.02 7.10
CA GLU A 50 15.40 19.60 7.10
C GLU A 50 14.75 19.20 5.76
N MET A 51 14.80 20.08 4.75
CA MET A 51 14.13 19.87 3.46
C MET A 51 14.67 18.63 2.75
N ASP A 52 15.97 18.39 2.82
CA ASP A 52 16.60 17.21 2.22
C ASP A 52 16.08 15.91 2.84
N THR A 53 15.92 15.90 4.17
CA THR A 53 15.35 14.75 4.90
C THR A 53 13.89 14.52 4.53
N VAL A 54 13.07 15.57 4.53
CA VAL A 54 11.65 15.48 4.15
C VAL A 54 11.50 15.06 2.68
N SER A 55 12.37 15.53 1.80
CA SER A 55 12.39 15.14 0.38
C SER A 55 12.79 13.69 0.19
N ALA A 56 13.78 13.20 0.93
CA ALA A 56 14.15 11.78 0.91
C ALA A 56 13.03 10.88 1.44
N LEU A 57 12.34 11.29 2.51
CA LEU A 57 11.17 10.60 3.03
C LEU A 57 10.04 10.57 2.00
N LYS A 58 9.80 11.68 1.30
CA LYS A 58 8.80 11.78 0.24
C LYS A 58 9.10 10.79 -0.89
N LEU A 59 10.31 10.81 -1.44
CA LEU A 59 10.72 9.89 -2.49
C LEU A 59 10.59 8.43 -2.07
N THR A 60 10.90 8.11 -0.81
CA THR A 60 10.77 6.76 -0.27
C THR A 60 9.30 6.34 -0.15
N ALA A 61 8.44 7.22 0.38
CA ALA A 61 7.01 6.97 0.53
C ALA A 61 6.31 6.84 -0.83
N ASP A 62 6.65 7.70 -1.79
CA ASP A 62 6.14 7.66 -3.16
C ASP A 62 6.53 6.36 -3.85
N GLY A 63 7.81 5.97 -3.80
CA GLY A 63 8.28 4.73 -4.40
C GLY A 63 7.63 3.49 -3.81
N ALA A 64 7.55 3.40 -2.48
CA ALA A 64 6.90 2.27 -1.80
C ALA A 64 5.39 2.22 -2.07
N PHE A 65 4.72 3.38 -2.18
CA PHE A 65 3.30 3.43 -2.53
C PHE A 65 3.05 3.02 -3.98
N GLU A 66 3.87 3.49 -4.93
CA GLU A 66 3.78 3.07 -6.33
C GLU A 66 4.01 1.57 -6.52
N GLU A 67 4.99 0.99 -5.83
CA GLU A 67 5.24 -0.45 -5.87
C GLU A 67 4.04 -1.23 -5.33
N LEU A 68 3.44 -0.75 -4.23
CA LEU A 68 2.25 -1.34 -3.67
C LEU A 68 1.03 -1.23 -4.61
N GLU A 69 0.84 -0.07 -5.25
CA GLU A 69 -0.19 0.12 -6.26
C GLU A 69 0.01 -0.78 -7.48
N ARG A 70 1.26 -0.96 -7.94
CA ARG A 70 1.56 -1.90 -9.03
C ARG A 70 1.22 -3.32 -8.62
N TYR A 71 1.59 -3.74 -7.43
CA TYR A 71 1.27 -5.08 -6.92
C TYR A 71 -0.24 -5.32 -6.83
N LEU A 72 -1.00 -4.29 -6.45
CA LEU A 72 -2.46 -4.34 -6.36
C LEU A 72 -3.18 -4.28 -7.72
N ARG A 73 -2.48 -3.98 -8.83
CA ARG A 73 -3.12 -3.99 -10.15
C ARG A 73 -3.43 -5.42 -10.58
N PRO A 74 -4.63 -5.69 -11.10
CA PRO A 74 -5.01 -7.02 -11.61
C PRO A 74 -4.06 -7.57 -12.70
N GLU A 75 -3.37 -6.67 -13.42
CA GLU A 75 -2.42 -7.00 -14.48
C GLU A 75 -1.07 -7.52 -13.95
N CYS A 76 -0.76 -7.25 -12.69
CA CYS A 76 0.52 -7.58 -12.05
C CYS A 76 0.40 -8.71 -11.01
N ASP A 77 -0.81 -9.00 -10.51
CA ASP A 77 -1.12 -10.15 -9.67
C ASP A 77 -2.46 -10.79 -10.09
N PRO A 78 -2.47 -11.70 -11.10
CA PRO A 78 -3.69 -12.37 -11.57
C PRO A 78 -4.28 -13.36 -10.56
N ASP A 79 -3.53 -13.70 -9.50
CA ASP A 79 -3.94 -14.57 -8.39
C ASP A 79 -4.26 -13.78 -7.11
N SER A 80 -4.22 -12.44 -7.14
CA SER A 80 -4.73 -11.57 -6.06
C SER A 80 -6.21 -11.92 -5.86
N ALA A 81 -6.45 -12.64 -4.77
CA ALA A 81 -7.66 -13.39 -4.51
C ALA A 81 -8.85 -12.48 -4.18
N ASP A 82 -9.37 -11.73 -5.16
CA ASP A 82 -10.78 -11.30 -5.14
C ASP A 82 -11.25 -10.78 -6.51
N ASP A 83 -12.08 -11.57 -7.21
CA ASP A 83 -12.82 -11.10 -8.38
C ASP A 83 -13.78 -9.93 -8.03
N THR A 84 -14.06 -9.66 -6.74
CA THR A 84 -14.87 -8.51 -6.32
C THR A 84 -14.13 -7.17 -6.43
N ALA A 85 -12.79 -7.16 -6.46
CA ALA A 85 -12.02 -5.95 -6.76
C ALA A 85 -12.12 -5.52 -8.24
N ARG A 86 -12.75 -6.33 -9.09
CA ARG A 86 -12.97 -6.05 -10.52
C ARG A 86 -14.28 -5.29 -10.81
N ALA A 87 -15.12 -5.04 -9.80
CA ALA A 87 -16.51 -4.62 -9.98
C ALA A 87 -16.85 -3.20 -9.49
N GLU A 88 -15.89 -2.42 -8.98
CA GLU A 88 -16.10 -0.99 -8.62
C GLU A 88 -15.35 -0.02 -9.52
#